data_AF-A0A7C7NHA3-F1
#
_entry.id   AF-A0A7C7NHA3-F1
#
_cell.length_a   1.000
_cell.length_b   1.000
_cell.length_c   1.000
_cell.angle_alpha   90.00
_cell.angle_beta   90.00
_cell.angle_gamma   90.00
#
_symmetry.space_group_name_H-M   'P 1'
#
loop_
_entity.id
_entity.type
_entity.pdbx_description
1 polymer ?
#
loop_
_entity_poly.entity_id
_entity_poly.type
_entity_poly.pdbx_seq_one_letter_code
_entity_poly.pdbx_strand_id
1 'polypeptide(L)'
;MKKPFLKISLLAIASFLCFSLYANHHEKTYKFETIAEGLSFPWGIAFLSNDEILVTEKTGQLRIIKDGKLLEDPITGVPDSLFKGQGGLEGIVLHPNFVNNKYLYLSFSETDADNKR
;
A
#
# COMPACT_ATOMS: atom_id res chain seq x y z
N MET A 1 -67.06 0.54 -8.44
CA MET A 1 -65.83 0.40 -9.25
C MET A 1 -64.68 1.28 -8.72
N LYS A 2 -64.13 1.02 -7.51
CA LYS A 2 -63.02 1.83 -6.93
C LYS A 2 -61.93 1.01 -6.19
N LYS A 3 -61.86 -0.31 -6.39
CA LYS A 3 -60.92 -1.20 -5.67
C LYS A 3 -59.54 -1.49 -6.33
N PRO A 4 -59.27 -1.27 -7.63
CA PRO A 4 -57.98 -1.65 -8.21
C PRO A 4 -56.84 -0.66 -7.89
N PHE A 5 -57.15 0.63 -7.74
CA PHE A 5 -56.15 1.67 -7.46
C PHE A 5 -55.46 1.52 -6.11
N LEU A 6 -56.17 1.05 -5.08
CA LEU A 6 -55.60 0.88 -3.74
C LEU A 6 -54.58 -0.28 -3.65
N LYS A 7 -54.79 -1.35 -4.44
CA LYS A 7 -53.87 -2.50 -4.47
C LYS A 7 -52.55 -2.17 -5.20
N ILE A 8 -52.61 -1.37 -6.26
CA ILE A 8 -51.44 -0.93 -7.02
C ILE A 8 -50.58 0.02 -6.17
N SER A 9 -51.22 0.91 -5.40
CA SER A 9 -50.53 1.80 -4.46
C SER A 9 -49.80 1.05 -3.35
N LEU A 10 -50.40 0.00 -2.76
CA LEU A 10 -49.77 -0.79 -1.71
C LEU A 10 -48.53 -1.56 -2.21
N LEU A 11 -48.59 -2.10 -3.42
CA LEU A 11 -47.48 -2.86 -4.02
C LEU A 11 -46.31 -1.94 -4.38
N ALA A 12 -46.58 -0.72 -4.85
CA ALA A 12 -45.56 0.28 -5.13
C ALA A 12 -44.84 0.74 -3.85
N ILE A 13 -45.58 0.95 -2.75
CA ILE A 13 -45.01 1.31 -1.44
C ILE A 13 -44.13 0.17 -0.89
N ALA A 14 -44.61 -1.07 -0.96
CA ALA A 14 -43.84 -2.24 -0.52
C ALA A 14 -42.56 -2.44 -1.33
N SER A 15 -42.62 -2.21 -2.65
CA SER A 15 -41.46 -2.29 -3.54
C SER A 15 -40.44 -1.17 -3.26
N PHE A 16 -40.92 0.04 -2.99
CA PHE A 16 -40.06 1.18 -2.61
C PHE A 16 -39.36 0.95 -1.27
N LEU A 17 -40.07 0.43 -0.26
CA LEU A 17 -39.47 0.06 1.04
C LEU A 17 -38.42 -1.05 0.90
N CYS A 18 -38.69 -2.10 0.11
CA CYS A 18 -37.70 -3.15 -0.15
C CYS A 18 -36.45 -2.59 -0.84
N PHE A 19 -36.60 -1.64 -1.77
CA PHE A 19 -35.46 -1.00 -2.45
C PHE A 19 -34.63 -0.15 -1.48
N SER A 20 -35.27 0.57 -0.56
CA SER A 20 -34.57 1.36 0.47
C SER A 20 -33.79 0.47 1.46
N LEU A 21 -34.30 -0.72 1.77
CA LEU A 21 -33.60 -1.68 2.65
C LEU A 21 -32.41 -2.36 1.94
N TYR A 22 -32.53 -2.68 0.64
CA TYR A 22 -31.41 -3.18 -0.17
C TYR A 22 -30.31 -2.14 -0.42
N ALA A 23 -30.66 -0.85 -0.40
CA ALA A 23 -29.74 0.25 -0.62
C ALA A 23 -28.88 0.62 0.60
N ASN A 24 -28.89 -0.19 1.67
CA ASN A 24 -27.87 -0.09 2.72
C ASN A 24 -26.52 -0.58 2.14
N HIS A 25 -25.86 0.32 1.42
CA HIS A 25 -24.46 0.17 1.05
C HIS A 25 -23.67 -0.05 2.33
N HIS A 26 -23.01 -1.21 2.47
CA HIS A 26 -22.04 -1.43 3.54
C HIS A 26 -20.86 -0.50 3.30
N GLU A 27 -20.94 0.73 3.81
CA GLU A 27 -19.81 1.64 3.88
C GLU A 27 -18.82 1.04 4.90
N LYS A 28 -17.84 0.29 4.40
CA LYS A 28 -16.74 -0.20 5.24
C LYS A 28 -15.94 1.01 5.70
N THR A 29 -16.05 1.36 6.97
CA THR A 29 -15.18 2.35 7.60
C THR A 29 -13.80 1.73 7.83
N TYR A 30 -12.76 2.36 7.29
CA TYR A 30 -11.37 2.00 7.58
C TYR A 30 -10.83 2.93 8.67
N LYS A 31 -10.03 2.37 9.57
CA LYS A 31 -9.20 3.16 10.50
C LYS A 31 -7.78 3.16 9.95
N PHE A 32 -7.17 4.32 9.97
CA PHE A 32 -5.78 4.51 9.56
C PHE A 32 -4.93 4.75 10.81
N GLU A 33 -3.75 4.16 10.83
CA GLU A 33 -2.75 4.33 11.86
C GLU A 33 -1.43 4.67 11.19
N THR A 34 -0.77 5.73 11.65
CA THR A 34 0.56 6.09 11.17
C THR A 34 1.58 5.16 11.83
N ILE A 35 2.24 4.32 11.03
CA ILE A 35 3.27 3.39 11.51
C ILE A 35 4.62 4.08 11.72
N ALA A 36 4.98 5.01 10.84
CA ALA A 36 6.21 5.82 10.95
C ALA A 36 6.08 7.12 10.16
N GLU A 37 6.89 8.10 10.53
CA GLU A 37 7.03 9.40 9.84
C GLU A 37 8.49 9.64 9.44
N GLY A 38 8.75 10.70 8.67
CA GLY A 38 10.11 11.10 8.28
C GLY A 38 10.72 10.32 7.10
N LEU A 39 9.93 9.51 6.40
CA LEU A 39 10.33 8.83 5.17
C LEU A 39 10.39 9.79 3.97
N SER A 40 11.34 9.58 3.07
CA SER A 40 11.50 10.32 1.82
C SER A 40 11.09 9.45 0.64
N PHE A 41 9.97 9.75 -0.02
CA PHE A 41 9.45 9.00 -1.16
C PHE A 41 9.45 7.45 -0.96
N PRO A 42 8.78 6.92 0.09
CA PRO A 42 8.73 5.48 0.32
C PRO A 42 8.06 4.75 -0.86
N TRP A 43 8.61 3.61 -1.27
CA TRP A 43 8.19 2.88 -2.48
C TRP A 43 7.79 1.42 -2.20
N GLY A 44 8.71 0.62 -1.68
CA GLY A 44 8.52 -0.81 -1.39
C GLY A 44 8.72 -1.12 0.09
N ILE A 45 8.03 -2.15 0.58
CA ILE A 45 8.14 -2.61 1.98
C ILE A 45 8.34 -4.13 2.07
N ALA A 46 9.11 -4.57 3.06
CA ALA A 46 9.25 -5.97 3.42
C ALA A 46 9.33 -6.15 4.94
N PHE A 47 8.54 -7.08 5.49
CA PHE A 47 8.49 -7.33 6.93
C PHE A 47 9.58 -8.32 7.34
N LEU A 48 10.46 -7.90 8.25
CA LEU A 48 11.42 -8.80 8.92
C LEU A 48 10.76 -9.50 10.11
N SER A 49 9.83 -8.80 10.77
CA SER A 49 8.97 -9.30 11.84
C SER A 49 7.69 -8.45 11.92
N ASN A 50 6.87 -8.63 12.96
CA ASN A 50 5.69 -7.78 13.19
C ASN A 50 6.04 -6.30 13.44
N ASP A 51 7.19 -6.05 14.06
CA ASP A 51 7.57 -4.71 14.52
C ASP A 51 8.83 -4.18 13.80
N GLU A 52 9.32 -4.90 12.79
CA GLU A 52 10.51 -4.53 12.03
C GLU A 52 10.27 -4.63 10.53
N ILE A 53 10.37 -3.48 9.84
CA ILE A 53 9.99 -3.30 8.44
C ILE A 53 11.15 -2.66 7.69
N LEU A 54 11.54 -3.26 6.57
CA LEU A 54 12.40 -2.63 5.58
C LEU A 54 11.57 -1.78 4.63
N VAL A 55 12.04 -0.57 4.34
CA VAL A 55 11.40 0.36 3.40
C VAL A 55 12.42 0.85 2.39
N THR A 56 12.15 0.70 1.10
CA THR A 56 12.91 1.38 0.07
C THR A 56 12.39 2.82 -0.08
N GLU A 57 13.30 3.78 -0.03
CA GLU A 57 13.06 5.17 -0.41
C GLU A 57 13.54 5.37 -1.84
N LYS A 58 12.68 5.92 -2.69
CA LYS A 58 12.98 6.11 -4.12
C LYS A 58 14.26 6.94 -4.37
N THR A 59 14.65 7.76 -3.39
CA THR A 59 15.90 8.53 -3.38
C THR A 59 17.17 7.69 -3.27
N GLY A 60 17.07 6.38 -3.07
CA GLY A 60 18.19 5.44 -3.08
C GLY A 60 18.51 4.79 -1.73
N GLN A 61 17.72 5.04 -0.68
CA GLN A 61 18.01 4.53 0.66
C GLN A 61 17.14 3.31 1.00
N LEU A 62 17.75 2.32 1.66
CA LEU A 62 17.01 1.25 2.34
C LEU A 62 16.93 1.59 3.83
N ARG A 63 15.72 1.79 4.35
CA ARG A 63 15.45 2.21 5.72
C ARG A 63 14.89 1.08 6.56
N ILE A 64 15.04 1.19 7.87
CA ILE A 64 14.42 0.29 8.85
C ILE A 64 13.43 1.11 9.69
N ILE A 65 12.21 0.61 9.78
CA ILE A 65 11.26 1.00 10.83
C ILE A 65 11.29 -0.11 11.87
N LYS A 66 11.51 0.25 13.13
CA LYS A 66 11.50 -0.66 14.27
C LYS A 66 10.64 -0.10 15.39
N ASP A 67 9.71 -0.89 15.92
CA ASP A 67 8.79 -0.48 16.99
C ASP A 67 8.05 0.84 16.68
N GLY A 68 7.61 0.99 15.43
CA GLY A 68 6.92 2.20 14.95
C GLY A 68 7.80 3.44 14.79
N LYS A 69 9.13 3.28 14.80
CA LYS A 69 10.09 4.39 14.65
C LYS A 69 11.04 4.13 13.48
N LEU A 70 11.20 5.14 12.65
CA LEU A 70 12.23 5.17 11.62
C LEU A 70 13.61 5.30 12.28
N LEU A 71 14.52 4.36 12.00
CA LEU A 71 15.90 4.48 12.47
C LEU A 71 16.62 5.62 11.74
N GLU A 72 17.54 6.27 12.44
CA GLU A 72 18.30 7.42 11.94
C GLU A 72 19.14 7.02 10.73
N ASP A 73 19.94 5.96 10.87
CA ASP A 73 20.84 5.51 9.81
C ASP A 73 20.14 4.57 8.80
N PRO A 74 20.37 4.77 7.49
CA PRO A 74 19.96 3.81 6.47
C PRO A 74 20.86 2.57 6.47
N ILE A 75 20.38 1.48 5.87
CA ILE A 75 21.21 0.31 5.57
C ILE A 75 22.23 0.68 4.49
N THR A 76 23.49 0.36 4.74
CA THR A 76 24.61 0.56 3.81
C THR A 76 24.74 -0.56 2.78
N GLY A 77 25.42 -0.30 1.66
CA GLY A 77 25.70 -1.31 0.63
C GLY A 77 24.55 -1.50 -0.37
N VAL A 78 23.58 -0.60 -0.37
CA VAL A 78 22.54 -0.49 -1.40
C VAL A 78 23.17 0.07 -2.67
N PRO A 79 22.84 -0.45 -3.87
CA PRO A 79 23.35 0.09 -5.13
C PRO A 79 22.87 1.52 -5.36
N ASP A 80 23.69 2.32 -6.06
CA ASP A 80 23.27 3.62 -6.56
C ASP A 80 22.09 3.45 -7.53
N SER A 81 21.12 4.36 -7.43
CA SER A 81 19.92 4.33 -8.29
C SER A 81 19.65 5.69 -8.92
N LEU A 82 19.11 5.66 -10.14
CA LEU A 82 18.73 6.84 -10.89
C LEU A 82 17.40 7.39 -10.37
N PHE A 83 17.45 8.34 -9.43
CA PHE A 83 16.25 9.05 -8.96
C PHE A 83 15.77 10.07 -9.99
N LYS A 84 14.97 9.63 -10.98
CA LYS A 84 14.43 10.49 -12.04
C LYS A 84 13.09 9.98 -12.57
N GLY A 85 12.09 10.87 -12.65
CA GLY A 85 10.77 10.53 -13.19
C GLY A 85 10.14 9.39 -12.39
N GLN A 86 9.96 8.21 -13.03
CA GLN A 86 9.47 7.01 -12.34
C GLN A 86 10.60 6.18 -11.70
N GLY A 87 11.85 6.39 -12.09
CA GLY A 87 12.99 5.60 -11.61
C GLY A 87 13.51 6.01 -10.23
N GLY A 88 14.13 5.04 -9.56
CA GLY A 88 14.81 5.16 -8.27
C GLY A 88 15.08 3.78 -7.68
N LEU A 89 15.21 3.69 -6.36
CA LEU A 89 15.15 2.41 -5.64
C LEU A 89 13.70 2.02 -5.40
N GLU A 90 13.31 0.83 -5.86
CA GLU A 90 11.90 0.48 -6.03
C GLU A 90 11.51 -0.74 -5.20
N GLY A 91 11.38 -1.91 -5.81
CA GLY A 91 10.86 -3.12 -5.19
C GLY A 91 11.86 -3.73 -4.22
N ILE A 92 11.33 -4.37 -3.18
CA ILE A 92 12.08 -5.19 -2.23
C ILE A 92 11.32 -6.49 -1.98
N VAL A 93 12.03 -7.61 -1.96
CA VAL A 93 11.47 -8.89 -1.51
C VAL A 93 12.53 -9.70 -0.76
N LEU A 94 12.12 -10.35 0.32
CA LEU A 94 12.99 -11.25 1.06
C LEU A 94 13.06 -12.60 0.34
N HIS A 95 14.22 -13.25 0.37
CA HIS A 95 14.31 -14.66 -0.01
C HIS A 95 13.38 -15.50 0.87
N PRO A 96 12.72 -16.55 0.36
CA PRO A 96 11.91 -17.47 1.17
C PRO A 96 12.60 -18.13 2.37
N ASN A 97 13.93 -18.00 2.48
CA ASN A 97 14.77 -18.58 3.53
C ASN A 97 15.61 -17.49 4.22
N PHE A 98 15.12 -16.24 4.19
CA PHE A 98 15.81 -15.06 4.72
C PHE A 98 16.28 -15.26 6.16
N VAL A 99 15.50 -15.96 6.99
CA VAL A 99 15.88 -16.27 8.38
C VAL A 99 17.28 -16.87 8.46
N ASN A 100 17.63 -17.75 7.52
CA ASN A 100 18.90 -18.47 7.52
C ASN A 100 19.96 -17.84 6.59
N ASN A 101 19.57 -17.29 5.43
CA ASN A 101 20.53 -16.85 4.41
C ASN A 101 20.68 -15.32 4.28
N LYS A 102 19.79 -14.55 4.90
CA LYS A 102 19.77 -13.07 4.86
C LYS A 102 19.77 -12.47 3.44
N TYR A 103 19.33 -13.23 2.43
CA TYR A 103 19.23 -12.72 1.07
C TYR A 103 17.93 -11.96 0.85
N LEU A 104 18.04 -10.76 0.31
CA LEU A 104 16.92 -9.96 -0.20
C LEU A 104 17.24 -9.52 -1.63
N TYR A 105 16.20 -9.17 -2.37
CA TYR A 105 16.29 -8.71 -3.74
C TYR A 105 15.72 -7.31 -3.85
N LEU A 106 16.41 -6.46 -4.59
CA LEU A 106 16.02 -5.08 -4.86
C LEU A 106 15.82 -4.91 -6.36
N SER A 107 14.82 -4.12 -6.75
CA SER A 107 14.76 -3.54 -8.10
C SER A 107 15.08 -2.06 -8.02
N PHE A 108 15.83 -1.56 -9.00
CA PHE A 108 16.19 -0.16 -9.10
C PHE A 108 16.40 0.24 -10.55
N SER A 109 16.22 1.52 -10.83
CA SER A 109 16.60 2.11 -12.12
C SER A 109 18.09 2.44 -12.10
N GLU A 110 18.84 1.98 -13.10
CA GLU A 110 20.25 2.33 -13.30
C GLU A 110 20.40 3.25 -14.50
N THR A 111 21.48 4.04 -14.52
CA THR A 111 21.82 4.82 -15.70
C THR A 111 22.48 3.89 -16.73
N ASP A 112 22.08 3.98 -18.00
CA ASP A 112 22.84 3.34 -19.06
C ASP A 112 24.22 4.01 -19.17
N ALA A 113 25.29 3.23 -19.07
CA ALA A 113 26.67 3.71 -19.15
C ALA A 113 26.95 4.47 -20.46
N ASP A 114 26.25 4.09 -21.54
CA ASP A 114 26.40 4.68 -22.86
C ASP A 114 25.38 5.80 -23.14
N ASN A 115 24.36 5.96 -22.30
CA ASN A 115 23.28 6.94 -22.51
C ASN A 115 22.75 7.53 -21.20
N LYS A 116 23.36 8.65 -20.78
CA LYS A 116 23.11 9.38 -19.52
C LYS A 116 21.77 10.15 -19.46
N ARG A 117 20.73 9.70 -20.17
CA ARG A 117 19.45 10.42 -20.26
C ARG A 117 18.44 9.96 -19.24
#